data_AF-A0A1B6DXU8-F1
#
_entry.id   AF-A0A1B6DXU8-F1
#
_cell.length_a   1.000
_cell.length_b   1.000
_cell.length_c   1.000
_cell.angle_alpha   90.00
_cell.angle_beta   90.00
_cell.angle_gamma   90.00
#
_symmetry.space_group_name_H-M   'P 1'
#
loop_
_entity.id
_entity.type
_entity.pdbx_description
1 polymer ?
#
loop_
_entity_poly.entity_id
_entity_poly.type
_entity_poly.pdbx_seq_one_letter_code
_entity_poly.pdbx_strand_id
1 'polypeptide(L)'
;MILRPKSRGYIKLASNNPLQYPLMYHNYLTHPDDVRVLREGVKAGLAIGETLAMKRFGARFHRKPVPNCKHLPLFTDEYWECFIRQYTMTIYHMSGTCKMGPTTDPLAVVDPKLRVYGIQGLRVIDASIMPQITSGNINAPVIMIAEKGADMITQYWKGQDLSRRRKKRAVNVSDAKTCL
;
A
#
# COMPACT_ATOMS: atom_id res chain seq x y z
N MET A 1 -8.94 -8.49 10.55
CA MET A 1 -8.14 -7.57 9.71
C MET A 1 -6.72 -8.13 9.62
N ILE A 2 -6.11 -8.11 8.44
CA ILE A 2 -4.71 -8.48 8.27
C ILE A 2 -3.89 -7.23 7.96
N LEU A 3 -2.81 -7.01 8.71
CA LEU A 3 -2.03 -5.76 8.61
C LEU A 3 -0.92 -5.83 7.56
N ARG A 4 -0.42 -7.03 7.28
CA ARG A 4 0.67 -7.29 6.34
C ARG A 4 0.30 -8.47 5.44
N PRO A 5 -0.69 -8.30 4.54
CA PRO A 5 -1.11 -9.37 3.65
C PRO A 5 0.06 -9.81 2.75
N LYS A 6 0.09 -11.08 2.37
CA LYS A 6 0.96 -11.64 1.33
C LYS A 6 0.29 -11.73 -0.02
N SER A 7 -1.04 -11.86 -0.08
CA SER A 7 -1.78 -11.78 -1.33
C SER A 7 -1.54 -10.43 -2.02
N ARG A 8 -1.44 -10.45 -3.35
CA ARG A 8 -1.23 -9.25 -4.17
C ARG A 8 -2.27 -9.18 -5.27
N GLY A 9 -2.90 -8.02 -5.34
CA GLY A 9 -3.81 -7.65 -6.42
C GLY A 9 -3.11 -6.87 -7.52
N TYR A 10 -3.87 -6.48 -8.53
CA TYR A 10 -3.43 -5.56 -9.57
C TYR A 10 -4.61 -4.73 -10.08
N ILE A 11 -4.29 -3.63 -10.73
CA ILE A 11 -5.22 -2.74 -11.40
C ILE A 11 -4.79 -2.63 -12.87
N LYS A 12 -5.75 -2.67 -13.80
CA LYS A 12 -5.46 -2.52 -15.23
C LYS A 12 -6.51 -1.66 -15.91
N LEU A 13 -6.12 -1.03 -17.01
CA LEU A 13 -7.04 -0.30 -17.87
C LEU A 13 -8.10 -1.26 -18.43
N ALA A 14 -9.36 -0.81 -18.45
CA ALA A 14 -10.45 -1.53 -19.10
C ALA A 14 -10.49 -1.28 -20.61
N SER A 15 -10.04 -0.09 -21.04
CA SER A 15 -9.99 0.35 -22.43
C SER A 15 -8.96 1.48 -22.58
N ASN A 16 -8.88 2.08 -23.77
CA ASN A 16 -8.10 3.29 -24.04
C ASN A 16 -8.81 4.59 -23.62
N ASN A 17 -10.06 4.53 -23.14
CA ASN A 17 -10.78 5.69 -22.63
C ASN A 17 -10.35 5.99 -21.19
N PRO A 18 -9.69 7.13 -20.91
CA PRO A 18 -9.19 7.45 -19.57
C PRO A 18 -10.31 7.74 -18.55
N LEU A 19 -11.54 7.98 -19.00
CA LEU A 19 -12.71 8.20 -18.13
C LEU A 19 -13.42 6.91 -17.73
N GLN A 20 -13.08 5.79 -18.36
CA GLN A 20 -13.64 4.50 -17.99
C GLN A 20 -12.96 3.97 -16.72
N TYR A 21 -13.75 3.52 -15.75
CA TYR A 21 -13.21 2.94 -14.52
C TYR A 21 -12.28 1.74 -14.82
N PRO A 22 -11.15 1.63 -14.10
CA PRO A 22 -10.22 0.54 -14.29
C PRO A 22 -10.79 -0.79 -13.76
N LEU A 23 -10.20 -1.89 -14.22
CA LEU A 23 -10.47 -3.21 -13.67
C LEU A 23 -9.59 -3.43 -12.43
N MET A 24 -10.23 -3.72 -11.29
CA MET A 24 -9.57 -3.90 -10.00
C MET A 24 -9.66 -5.36 -9.54
N TYR A 25 -8.51 -6.02 -9.42
CA TYR A 25 -8.41 -7.40 -8.98
C TYR A 25 -7.68 -7.44 -7.64
N HIS A 26 -8.43 -7.61 -6.55
CA HIS A 26 -7.87 -7.57 -5.20
C HIS A 26 -7.10 -8.84 -4.84
N ASN A 27 -7.48 -9.99 -5.41
CA ASN A 27 -6.91 -11.31 -5.11
C ASN A 27 -6.86 -11.61 -3.61
N TYR A 28 -7.90 -11.20 -2.86
CA TYR A 28 -7.96 -11.46 -1.43
C TYR A 28 -7.84 -12.95 -1.14
N LEU A 29 -7.06 -13.28 -0.10
CA LEU A 29 -6.94 -14.64 0.43
C LEU A 29 -6.43 -15.68 -0.57
N THR A 30 -5.70 -15.24 -1.61
CA THR A 30 -5.04 -16.14 -2.57
C THR A 30 -3.78 -16.74 -1.99
N HIS A 31 -3.08 -16.02 -1.10
CA HIS A 31 -1.96 -16.56 -0.34
C HIS A 31 -2.46 -17.31 0.90
N PRO A 32 -2.07 -18.57 1.13
CA PRO A 32 -2.61 -19.38 2.23
C PRO A 32 -2.28 -18.79 3.62
N ASP A 33 -1.13 -18.15 3.79
CA ASP A 33 -0.76 -17.47 5.04
C ASP A 33 -1.78 -16.41 5.46
N ASP A 34 -2.42 -15.71 4.51
CA ASP A 34 -3.40 -14.68 4.85
C ASP A 34 -4.61 -15.29 5.55
N VAL A 35 -5.04 -16.47 5.08
CA VAL A 35 -6.13 -17.24 5.69
C VAL A 35 -5.71 -17.76 7.06
N ARG A 36 -4.49 -18.31 7.18
CA ARG A 36 -3.98 -18.84 8.46
C ARG A 36 -3.91 -17.75 9.53
N VAL A 37 -3.37 -16.57 9.20
CA VAL A 37 -3.29 -15.46 10.16
C VAL A 37 -4.68 -14.97 10.57
N LEU A 38 -5.62 -14.88 9.62
CA LEU A 38 -6.99 -14.49 9.95
C LEU A 38 -7.68 -15.53 10.86
N ARG A 39 -7.44 -16.83 10.63
CA ARG A 39 -7.95 -17.92 11.46
C ARG A 39 -7.45 -17.83 12.90
N GLU A 40 -6.16 -17.60 13.10
CA GLU A 40 -5.61 -17.37 14.44
C GLU A 40 -6.16 -16.08 15.07
N GLY A 41 -6.42 -15.05 14.27
CA GLY A 41 -7.12 -13.84 14.71
C GLY A 41 -8.56 -14.11 15.19
N VAL A 42 -9.30 -15.00 14.52
CA VAL A 42 -10.64 -15.44 14.96
C VAL A 42 -10.55 -16.15 16.30
N LYS A 43 -9.63 -17.12 16.44
CA LYS A 43 -9.40 -17.85 17.71
C LYS A 43 -9.04 -16.91 18.86
N ALA A 44 -8.16 -15.94 18.61
CA ALA A 44 -7.80 -14.93 19.59
C ALA A 44 -9.01 -14.06 20.00
N GLY A 45 -9.83 -13.64 19.04
CA GLY A 45 -11.07 -12.89 19.32
C GLY A 45 -12.07 -13.67 20.17
N LEU A 46 -12.22 -14.98 19.90
CA LEU A 46 -13.04 -15.87 20.73
C LEU A 46 -12.50 -15.98 22.16
N ALA A 47 -11.18 -16.19 22.30
CA ALA A 47 -10.55 -16.28 23.61
C ALA A 47 -10.76 -15.01 24.45
N ILE A 48 -10.67 -13.82 23.83
CA ILE A 48 -10.98 -12.54 24.49
C ILE A 48 -12.43 -12.51 24.96
N GLY A 49 -13.39 -12.93 24.11
CA GLY A 49 -14.81 -13.01 24.46
C GLY A 49 -15.11 -13.95 25.63
N GLU A 50 -14.29 -14.98 25.83
CA GLU A 50 -14.45 -15.97 26.90
C GLU A 50 -13.83 -15.55 28.25
N THR A 51 -13.13 -14.41 28.30
CA THR A 51 -12.53 -13.89 29.54
C THR A 51 -13.58 -13.50 30.57
N LEU A 52 -13.23 -13.54 31.86
CA LEU A 52 -14.13 -13.14 32.96
C LEU A 52 -14.64 -11.71 32.80
N ALA A 53 -13.77 -10.79 32.36
CA ALA A 53 -14.13 -9.39 32.13
C ALA A 53 -15.23 -9.24 31.08
N MET A 54 -15.12 -9.94 29.95
CA MET A 54 -16.12 -9.90 28.88
C MET A 54 -17.40 -10.63 29.30
N LYS A 55 -17.27 -11.80 29.95
CA LYS A 55 -18.43 -12.57 30.46
C LYS A 55 -19.25 -11.81 31.48
N ARG A 56 -18.64 -10.93 32.29
CA ARG A 56 -19.37 -10.05 33.23
C ARG A 56 -20.40 -9.16 32.53
N PHE A 57 -20.19 -8.83 31.26
CA PHE A 57 -21.13 -8.06 30.44
C PHE A 57 -22.05 -8.94 29.57
N GLY A 58 -22.08 -10.25 29.79
CA GLY A 58 -22.92 -11.17 29.02
C GLY A 58 -22.41 -11.46 27.61
N ALA A 59 -21.11 -11.22 27.35
CA ALA A 59 -20.48 -11.58 26.09
C ALA A 59 -20.62 -13.09 25.84
N ARG A 60 -21.01 -13.42 24.60
CA ARG A 60 -21.20 -14.79 24.15
C ARG A 60 -20.98 -14.87 22.66
N PHE A 61 -20.42 -15.98 22.20
CA PHE A 61 -20.29 -16.21 20.76
C PHE A 61 -21.66 -16.36 20.09
N HIS A 62 -21.85 -15.68 18.96
CA HIS A 62 -23.06 -15.83 18.15
C HIS A 62 -23.00 -17.17 17.39
N ARG A 63 -23.54 -18.23 18.00
CA ARG A 63 -23.47 -19.61 17.51
C ARG A 63 -24.26 -19.92 16.22
N LYS A 64 -24.83 -18.93 15.54
CA LYS A 64 -25.55 -19.16 14.28
C LYS A 64 -24.55 -19.48 13.17
N PRO A 65 -24.60 -20.67 12.55
CA PRO A 65 -23.63 -21.00 11.50
C PRO A 65 -23.80 -20.12 10.26
N VAL A 66 -22.69 -19.77 9.62
CA VAL A 66 -22.70 -19.10 8.31
C VAL A 66 -23.43 -19.97 7.30
N PRO A 67 -24.39 -19.43 6.52
CA PRO A 67 -25.20 -20.23 5.59
C PRO A 67 -24.39 -21.16 4.69
N ASN A 68 -23.31 -20.66 4.09
CA ASN A 68 -22.48 -21.42 3.15
C ASN A 68 -21.46 -22.36 3.84
N CYS A 69 -21.38 -22.36 5.17
CA CYS A 69 -20.46 -23.19 5.96
C CYS A 69 -21.17 -24.15 6.91
N LYS A 70 -22.50 -24.30 6.81
CA LYS A 70 -23.33 -25.14 7.70
C LYS A 70 -22.95 -26.62 7.73
N HIS A 71 -22.34 -27.11 6.65
CA HIS A 71 -21.90 -28.50 6.51
C HIS A 71 -20.61 -28.81 7.30
N LEU A 72 -19.94 -27.78 7.83
CA LEU A 72 -18.72 -27.93 8.62
C LEU A 72 -19.05 -27.84 10.11
N PRO A 73 -18.44 -28.68 10.98
CA PRO A 73 -18.64 -28.59 12.42
C PRO A 73 -18.20 -27.23 12.96
N LEU A 74 -18.97 -26.64 13.87
CA LEU A 74 -18.60 -25.35 14.47
C LEU A 74 -17.27 -25.48 15.25
N PHE A 75 -16.52 -24.38 15.29
CA PHE A 75 -15.26 -24.26 16.03
C PHE A 75 -14.09 -25.12 15.50
N THR A 76 -14.16 -25.68 14.29
CA THR A 76 -13.02 -26.31 13.62
C THR A 76 -12.28 -25.34 12.71
N ASP A 77 -11.03 -25.67 12.36
CA ASP A 77 -10.22 -24.85 11.45
C ASP A 77 -10.88 -24.72 10.08
N GLU A 78 -11.47 -25.81 9.56
CA GLU A 78 -12.18 -25.82 8.27
C GLU A 78 -13.38 -24.87 8.29
N TYR A 79 -14.15 -24.87 9.38
CA TYR A 79 -15.26 -23.94 9.55
C TYR A 79 -14.78 -22.49 9.55
N TRP A 80 -13.69 -22.19 10.27
CA TRP A 80 -13.15 -20.83 10.31
C TRP A 80 -12.59 -20.37 8.97
N GLU A 81 -11.95 -21.25 8.21
CA GLU A 81 -11.49 -20.94 6.86
C GLU A 81 -12.66 -20.61 5.92
N CYS A 82 -13.73 -21.39 5.98
CA CYS A 82 -14.96 -21.08 5.25
C CYS A 82 -15.57 -19.75 5.70
N PHE A 83 -15.68 -19.53 7.02
CA PHE A 83 -16.20 -18.29 7.61
C PHE A 83 -15.43 -17.06 7.10
N ILE A 84 -14.09 -17.12 7.14
CA ILE A 84 -13.22 -16.02 6.70
C ILE A 84 -13.49 -15.67 5.23
N ARG A 85 -13.67 -16.67 4.37
CA ARG A 85 -13.94 -16.44 2.94
C ARG A 85 -15.30 -15.80 2.68
N GLN A 86 -16.30 -16.06 3.52
CA GLN A 86 -17.64 -15.50 3.37
C GLN A 86 -17.77 -14.09 3.95
N TYR A 87 -17.03 -13.79 5.03
CA TYR A 87 -17.14 -12.51 5.75
C TYR A 87 -16.07 -11.48 5.41
N THR A 88 -15.04 -11.85 4.66
CA THR A 88 -13.99 -10.90 4.27
C THR A 88 -14.58 -9.76 3.45
N MET A 89 -14.21 -8.54 3.82
CA MET A 89 -14.54 -7.32 3.10
C MET A 89 -13.30 -6.44 2.97
N THR A 90 -13.34 -5.51 2.02
CA THR A 90 -12.30 -4.48 1.90
C THR A 90 -12.42 -3.48 3.05
N ILE A 91 -11.27 -2.99 3.52
CA ILE A 91 -11.17 -1.90 4.49
C ILE A 91 -10.56 -0.63 3.88
N TYR A 92 -10.52 -0.57 2.54
CA TYR A 92 -10.22 0.65 1.77
C TYR A 92 -8.82 1.24 1.95
N HIS A 93 -7.81 0.40 2.22
CA HIS A 93 -6.40 0.81 2.25
C HIS A 93 -5.60 0.21 1.08
N MET A 94 -5.95 0.59 -0.16
CA MET A 94 -5.20 0.16 -1.35
C MET A 94 -3.87 0.93 -1.44
N SER A 95 -2.78 0.21 -1.75
CA SER A 95 -1.42 0.77 -1.84
C SER A 95 -0.54 -0.09 -2.74
N GLY A 96 0.60 0.44 -3.17
CA GLY A 96 1.65 -0.34 -3.84
C GLY A 96 1.49 -0.57 -5.35
N THR A 97 0.54 0.09 -6.01
CA THR A 97 0.32 -0.03 -7.47
C THR A 97 1.40 0.64 -8.33
N CYS A 98 2.18 1.56 -7.75
CA CYS A 98 3.35 2.20 -8.37
C CYS A 98 4.57 2.09 -7.44
N LYS A 99 4.85 0.88 -6.97
CA LYS A 99 5.87 0.54 -5.97
C LYS A 99 7.17 1.34 -6.14
N MET A 100 7.62 1.96 -5.05
CA MET A 100 8.97 2.48 -4.93
C MET A 100 9.98 1.34 -4.74
N GLY A 101 11.09 1.37 -5.46
CA GLY A 101 12.13 0.34 -5.32
C GLY A 101 13.43 0.71 -6.03
N PRO A 102 14.48 -0.13 -5.90
CA PRO A 102 15.70 0.02 -6.69
C PRO A 102 15.46 -0.38 -8.15
N THR A 103 16.36 0.02 -9.06
CA THR A 103 16.32 -0.38 -10.48
C THR A 103 16.42 -1.89 -10.70
N THR A 104 16.93 -2.62 -9.71
CA THR A 104 17.04 -4.08 -9.71
C THR A 104 15.73 -4.79 -9.35
N ASP A 105 14.73 -4.06 -8.84
CA ASP A 105 13.41 -4.61 -8.55
C ASP A 105 12.52 -4.51 -9.79
N PRO A 106 12.18 -5.62 -10.45
CA PRO A 106 11.40 -5.60 -11.69
C PRO A 106 9.96 -5.10 -11.50
N LEU A 107 9.48 -5.00 -10.24
CA LEU A 107 8.16 -4.48 -9.92
C LEU A 107 8.20 -3.00 -9.52
N ALA A 108 9.39 -2.38 -9.45
CA ALA A 108 9.50 -0.97 -9.11
C ALA A 108 9.06 -0.06 -10.27
N VAL A 109 8.22 0.91 -9.96
CA VAL A 109 7.72 1.93 -10.90
C VAL A 109 8.39 3.27 -10.67
N VAL A 110 8.69 3.59 -9.40
CA VAL A 110 9.39 4.81 -9.02
C VAL A 110 10.67 4.51 -8.24
N ASP A 111 11.64 5.41 -8.38
CA ASP A 111 12.88 5.35 -7.63
C ASP A 111 12.75 5.93 -6.20
N PRO A 112 13.80 5.87 -5.35
CA PRO A 112 13.76 6.45 -4.00
C PRO A 112 13.59 7.98 -3.93
N LYS A 113 13.57 8.67 -5.07
CA LYS A 113 13.24 10.10 -5.20
C LYS A 113 11.85 10.31 -5.80
N LEU A 114 11.04 9.25 -5.85
CA LEU A 114 9.66 9.22 -6.34
C LEU A 114 9.54 9.53 -7.84
N ARG A 115 10.62 9.37 -8.61
CA ARG A 115 10.65 9.63 -10.06
C ARG A 115 10.27 8.36 -10.80
N VAL A 116 9.40 8.50 -11.81
CA VAL A 116 8.99 7.37 -12.65
C VAL A 116 10.17 6.92 -13.50
N TYR A 117 10.44 5.61 -13.49
CA TYR A 117 11.50 5.05 -14.33
C TYR A 117 11.20 5.27 -15.81
N GLY A 118 12.22 5.67 -16.57
CA GLY A 118 12.10 5.91 -18.01
C GLY A 118 11.42 7.22 -18.43
N ILE A 119 10.86 8.00 -17.50
CA ILE A 119 10.17 9.26 -17.82
C ILE A 119 10.78 10.43 -17.05
N GLN A 120 11.19 11.47 -17.79
CA GLN A 120 11.73 12.69 -17.19
C GLN A 120 10.60 13.63 -16.75
N GLY A 121 10.81 14.30 -15.61
CA GLY A 121 9.85 15.31 -15.12
C GLY A 121 8.55 14.75 -14.51
N LEU A 122 8.40 13.42 -14.40
CA LEU A 122 7.22 12.78 -13.83
C LEU A 122 7.52 12.11 -12.47
N ARG A 123 6.62 12.29 -11.51
CA ARG A 123 6.68 11.67 -10.17
C ARG A 123 5.31 11.14 -9.76
N VAL A 124 5.29 10.17 -8.85
CA VAL A 124 4.09 9.68 -8.18
C VAL A 124 4.27 9.88 -6.67
N ILE A 125 3.30 10.51 -6.00
CA ILE A 125 3.41 10.91 -4.59
C ILE A 125 2.07 10.65 -3.90
N ASP A 126 1.79 9.38 -3.63
CA ASP A 126 0.56 8.92 -2.97
C ASP A 126 0.78 7.54 -2.32
N ALA A 127 -0.30 6.84 -1.93
CA ALA A 127 -0.22 5.50 -1.36
C ALA A 127 0.31 4.43 -2.34
N SER A 128 0.26 4.66 -3.64
CA SER A 128 0.67 3.69 -4.65
C SER A 128 2.17 3.39 -4.59
N ILE A 129 2.98 4.31 -4.07
CA ILE A 129 4.44 4.15 -4.00
C ILE A 129 4.90 3.28 -2.83
N MET A 130 4.02 3.00 -1.86
CA MET A 130 4.36 2.20 -0.69
C MET A 130 4.80 0.78 -1.11
N PRO A 131 6.05 0.35 -0.85
CA PRO A 131 6.51 -0.98 -1.26
C PRO A 131 5.79 -2.11 -0.51
N GLN A 132 5.40 -1.82 0.73
CA GLN A 132 4.49 -2.61 1.54
C GLN A 132 3.60 -1.66 2.31
N ILE A 133 2.34 -2.04 2.50
CA ILE A 133 1.40 -1.31 3.34
C ILE A 133 1.90 -1.23 4.79
N THR A 134 1.61 -0.11 5.46
CA THR A 134 1.91 0.06 6.89
C THR A 134 0.92 -0.70 7.77
N SER A 135 1.29 -0.97 9.03
CA SER A 135 0.47 -1.77 9.96
C SER A 135 -0.68 -0.98 10.62
N GLY A 136 -1.14 0.11 10.01
CA GLY A 136 -2.17 0.98 10.56
C GLY A 136 -2.92 1.74 9.47
N ASN A 137 -3.71 2.73 9.85
CA ASN A 137 -4.46 3.55 8.89
C ASN A 137 -3.49 4.36 8.02
N ILE A 138 -3.66 4.28 6.70
CA ILE A 138 -2.66 4.79 5.76
C ILE A 138 -2.69 6.32 5.57
N ASN A 139 -3.66 7.02 6.17
CA ASN A 139 -3.77 8.48 6.03
C ASN A 139 -2.50 9.21 6.48
N ALA A 140 -2.02 8.95 7.71
CA ALA A 140 -0.81 9.57 8.23
C ALA A 140 0.45 9.21 7.38
N PRO A 141 0.69 7.95 7.00
CA PRO A 141 1.73 7.60 6.04
C PRO A 141 1.64 8.35 4.70
N VAL A 142 0.44 8.53 4.13
CA VAL A 142 0.24 9.26 2.86
C VAL A 142 0.60 10.73 3.02
N ILE A 143 0.17 11.37 4.13
CA ILE A 143 0.56 12.76 4.43
C ILE A 143 2.08 12.88 4.53
N MET A 144 2.75 11.95 5.22
CA MET A 144 4.21 11.96 5.32
C MET A 144 4.90 11.81 3.95
N ILE A 145 4.39 10.91 3.10
CA ILE A 145 4.88 10.74 1.72
C ILE A 145 4.72 12.05 0.94
N ALA A 146 3.58 12.74 1.08
CA ALA A 146 3.32 14.01 0.43
C ALA A 146 4.29 15.11 0.90
N GLU A 147 4.42 15.29 2.23
CA GLU A 147 5.35 16.25 2.84
C GLU A 147 6.79 16.02 2.37
N LYS A 148 7.25 14.77 2.44
CA LYS A 148 8.60 14.44 2.00
C LYS A 148 8.79 14.59 0.49
N GLY A 149 7.77 14.25 -0.30
CA GLY A 149 7.76 14.41 -1.74
C GLY A 149 7.86 15.89 -2.16
N ALA A 150 7.12 16.78 -1.48
CA ALA A 150 7.18 18.23 -1.69
C ALA A 150 8.56 18.82 -1.38
N ASP A 151 9.18 18.39 -0.27
CA ASP A 151 10.56 18.75 0.08
C ASP A 151 11.55 18.28 -1.01
N MET A 152 11.44 17.05 -1.49
CA MET A 152 12.30 16.52 -2.56
C MET A 152 12.14 17.27 -3.90
N ILE A 153 10.92 17.72 -4.25
CA ILE A 153 10.69 18.55 -5.43
C ILE A 153 11.35 19.92 -5.25
N THR A 154 11.15 20.55 -4.09
CA THR A 154 11.74 21.85 -3.76
C THR A 154 13.26 21.81 -3.83
N GLN A 155 13.88 20.80 -3.22
CA GLN A 155 15.34 20.62 -3.24
C GLN A 155 15.87 20.41 -4.65
N TYR A 156 15.18 19.62 -5.48
CA TYR A 156 15.57 19.39 -6.87
C TYR A 156 15.63 20.70 -7.65
N TRP A 157 14.60 21.55 -7.56
CA TRP A 157 14.55 22.81 -8.29
C TRP A 157 15.52 23.87 -7.75
N LYS A 158 15.71 23.97 -6.43
CA LYS A 158 16.76 24.83 -5.85
C LYS A 158 18.15 24.44 -6.33
N GLY A 159 18.45 23.15 -6.40
CA GLY A 159 19.71 22.64 -6.95
C GLY A 159 19.91 22.99 -8.42
N GLN A 160 18.85 22.95 -9.23
CA GLN A 160 18.89 23.36 -10.63
C GLN A 160 19.10 24.87 -10.82
N ASP A 161 18.51 25.72 -9.97
CA ASP A 161 18.77 27.17 -10.03
C ASP A 161 20.23 27.47 -9.68
N LEU A 162 20.76 26.86 -8.63
CA LEU A 162 22.18 26.99 -8.27
C LEU A 162 23.12 26.52 -9.39
N SER A 163 22.81 25.40 -10.05
CA SER A 163 23.61 24.89 -11.16
C SER A 163 23.56 25.82 -12.39
N ARG A 164 22.37 26.37 -12.71
CA ARG A 164 22.18 27.36 -13.78
C ARG A 164 22.93 28.65 -13.50
N ARG A 165 22.85 29.18 -12.27
CA ARG A 165 23.60 30.38 -11.85
C ARG A 165 25.11 30.16 -11.92
N ARG A 166 25.60 28.99 -11.47
CA ARG A 166 27.02 28.61 -11.60
C ARG A 166 27.47 28.56 -13.06
N LYS A 167 26.68 27.93 -13.94
CA LYS A 167 26.98 27.89 -15.38
C LYS A 167 27.03 29.30 -15.99
N LYS A 168 26.05 30.17 -15.69
CA LYS A 168 26.07 31.58 -16.14
C LYS A 168 27.31 32.33 -15.66
N ARG A 169 27.70 32.18 -14.39
CA ARG A 169 28.94 32.78 -13.86
C ARG A 169 30.19 32.25 -14.55
N ALA A 170 30.28 30.94 -14.81
CA ALA A 170 31.44 30.35 -15.49
C ALA A 170 31.58 30.86 -16.93
N VAL A 171 30.48 31.01 -17.68
CA VAL A 171 30.48 31.60 -19.03
C VAL A 171 30.94 33.06 -19.00
N ASN A 172 30.41 33.87 -18.09
CA ASN A 172 30.83 35.27 -17.96
C ASN A 172 32.33 35.42 -17.58
N VAL A 173 32.90 34.45 -16.86
CA VAL A 173 34.34 34.46 -16.49
C VAL A 173 35.23 33.98 -17.64
N SER A 174 34.78 33.07 -18.50
CA SER A 174 35.53 32.69 -19.71
C SER A 174 35.56 33.81 -20.75
N ASP A 175 34.46 34.55 -20.90
CA ASP A 175 34.37 35.67 -21.85
C ASP A 175 35.22 36.88 -21.39
N ALA A 176 35.42 37.05 -20.07
CA ALA A 176 36.30 38.09 -19.53
C ALA A 176 37.81 37.78 -19.68
N LYS A 177 38.18 36.53 -19.99
CA LYS A 177 39.59 36.11 -20.16
C LYS A 177 40.08 36.16 -21.61
N THR A 178 39.25 36.57 -22.56
CA THR A 178 39.60 36.67 -23.99
C THR A 178 39.92 38.10 -24.45
N CYS A 179 39.99 39.07 -23.54
CA CYS A 179 40.28 40.48 -23.84
C CYS A 179 41.66 40.98 -23.34
N LEU A 180 42.67 40.10 -23.24
CA LEU A 180 44.07 40.49 -23.06
C LEU A 180 44.95 39.85 -24.12
#